data_AF-A0A4Q1K4F9-F1
#
_entry.id   AF-A0A4Q1K4F9-F1
#
_cell.length_a   1.000
_cell.length_b   1.000
_cell.length_c   1.000
_cell.angle_alpha   90.00
_cell.angle_beta   90.00
_cell.angle_gamma   90.00
#
_symmetry.space_group_name_H-M   'P 1'
#
loop_
_entity.id
_entity.type
_entity.pdbx_description
1 polymer ?
#
loop_
_entity_poly.entity_id
_entity_poly.type
_entity_poly.pdbx_seq_one_letter_code
_entity_poly.pdbx_strand_id
1 'polypeptide(L)'
;MKIKLTLIVFFLVFVSANAQKKIAGNYIYKTECMGVELDGSVTLKAWGNGRNRADAVEQAKKNAVRDVIFINILEGKQDCAKKALILEVNAEEKYEDYFNKFFADGGEFKNFITLKDERIGEKISRDRKKARESVTHGLIVRVLRSELKSKLIADGIIKQ
;
A
#
# COMPACT_ATOMS: atom_id res chain seq x y z
N MET A 1 55.98 -18.10 -20.84
CA MET A 1 55.48 -17.79 -19.47
C MET A 1 54.64 -16.52 -19.38
N LYS A 2 54.94 -15.43 -20.12
CA LYS A 2 54.21 -14.16 -20.04
C LYS A 2 52.71 -14.27 -20.41
N ILE A 3 52.36 -15.05 -21.43
CA ILE A 3 50.96 -15.25 -21.89
C ILE A 3 50.08 -15.98 -20.85
N LYS A 4 50.66 -16.91 -20.07
CA LYS A 4 49.92 -17.61 -19.00
C LYS A 4 49.62 -16.68 -17.82
N LEU A 5 50.49 -15.70 -17.56
CA LEU A 5 50.30 -14.72 -16.49
C LEU A 5 49.20 -13.71 -16.85
N THR A 6 49.09 -13.33 -18.13
CA THR A 6 48.04 -12.41 -18.61
C THR A 6 46.64 -13.02 -18.54
N LEU A 7 46.51 -14.32 -18.80
CA LEU A 7 45.24 -15.07 -18.70
C LEU A 7 44.74 -15.20 -17.25
N ILE A 8 45.65 -15.33 -16.29
CA ILE A 8 45.30 -15.44 -14.85
C ILE A 8 44.81 -14.10 -14.30
N VAL A 9 45.41 -12.98 -14.74
CA VAL A 9 44.96 -11.63 -14.35
C VAL A 9 43.59 -11.31 -14.95
N PHE A 10 43.28 -11.78 -16.16
CA PHE A 10 41.96 -11.57 -16.78
C PHE A 10 40.83 -12.37 -16.08
N PHE A 11 41.15 -13.53 -15.48
CA PHE A 11 40.17 -14.35 -14.75
C PHE A 11 39.82 -13.79 -13.36
N LEU A 12 40.75 -13.06 -12.72
CA LEU A 12 40.55 -12.46 -11.40
C LEU A 12 39.60 -11.25 -11.39
N VAL A 13 39.36 -10.61 -12.54
CA VAL A 13 38.46 -9.43 -12.65
C VAL A 13 36.97 -9.83 -12.72
N PHE A 14 36.66 -11.11 -12.95
CA PHE A 14 35.26 -11.58 -13.03
C PHE A 14 34.63 -11.97 -11.69
N VAL A 15 35.37 -11.92 -10.57
CA VAL A 15 34.87 -12.42 -9.27
C VAL A 15 34.21 -11.34 -8.39
N SER A 16 34.32 -10.05 -8.74
CA SER A 16 33.70 -8.97 -7.96
C SER A 16 32.44 -8.41 -8.62
N ALA A 17 31.39 -9.24 -8.75
CA ALA A 17 30.05 -8.77 -9.09
C ALA A 17 28.96 -9.52 -8.32
N ASN A 18 29.16 -9.75 -7.02
CA ASN A 18 28.03 -10.07 -6.15
C ASN A 18 27.32 -8.77 -5.78
N ALA A 19 26.35 -8.40 -6.62
CA ALA A 19 25.43 -7.31 -6.38
C ALA A 19 24.91 -7.36 -4.94
N GLN A 20 24.89 -6.18 -4.29
CA GLN A 20 24.43 -5.99 -2.92
C GLN A 20 23.16 -6.81 -2.68
N LYS A 21 23.22 -7.78 -1.75
CA LYS A 21 22.01 -8.41 -1.21
C LYS A 21 21.16 -7.26 -0.70
N LYS A 22 20.03 -6.99 -1.39
CA LYS A 22 19.04 -6.03 -0.92
C LYS A 22 18.68 -6.47 0.49
N ILE A 23 19.22 -5.78 1.49
CA ILE A 23 18.73 -5.89 2.85
C ILE A 23 17.27 -5.52 2.70
N ALA A 24 16.39 -6.52 2.82
CA ALA A 24 14.96 -6.32 2.87
C ALA A 24 14.68 -5.67 4.23
N GLY A 25 15.16 -4.43 4.41
CA GLY A 25 14.75 -3.59 5.51
C GLY A 25 13.23 -3.50 5.43
N ASN A 26 12.60 -3.55 6.61
CA ASN A 26 11.18 -3.36 6.79
C ASN A 26 10.82 -1.91 6.34
N TYR A 27 10.76 -1.70 5.03
CA TYR A 27 10.39 -0.40 4.48
C TYR A 27 8.87 -0.32 4.52
N ILE A 28 8.37 0.58 5.35
CA ILE A 28 6.95 0.92 5.40
C ILE A 28 6.70 1.84 4.21
N TYR A 29 5.97 1.34 3.22
CA TYR A 29 5.56 2.16 2.09
C TYR A 29 4.35 3.00 2.49
N LYS A 30 4.44 4.30 2.21
CA LYS A 30 3.32 5.20 2.36
C LYS A 30 2.31 4.99 1.24
N THR A 31 1.05 5.23 1.53
CA THR A 31 -0.01 5.28 0.50
C THR A 31 0.16 6.55 -0.34
N GLU A 32 0.11 6.38 -1.65
CA GLU A 32 0.26 7.46 -2.63
C GLU A 32 -1.07 7.74 -3.33
N CYS A 33 -1.39 9.02 -3.53
CA CYS A 33 -2.59 9.44 -4.23
C CYS A 33 -2.36 9.49 -5.75
N MET A 34 -3.15 8.73 -6.50
CA MET A 34 -3.01 8.55 -7.95
C MET A 34 -4.02 9.39 -8.76
N GLY A 35 -5.15 9.77 -8.16
CA GLY A 35 -6.16 10.63 -8.77
C GLY A 35 -7.39 10.80 -7.89
N VAL A 36 -8.20 11.81 -8.23
CA VAL A 36 -9.48 12.11 -7.59
C VAL A 36 -10.51 12.24 -8.69
N GLU A 37 -11.68 11.68 -8.47
CA GLU A 37 -12.80 11.71 -9.40
C GLU A 37 -13.85 12.73 -8.93
N LEU A 38 -14.67 13.22 -9.85
CA LEU A 38 -15.69 14.24 -9.56
C LEU A 38 -16.84 13.75 -8.66
N ASP A 39 -16.97 12.45 -8.46
CA ASP A 39 -17.86 11.83 -7.47
C ASP A 39 -17.28 11.87 -6.03
N GLY A 40 -16.05 12.35 -5.88
CA GLY A 40 -15.33 12.43 -4.62
C GLY A 40 -14.61 11.13 -4.24
N SER A 41 -14.65 10.10 -5.08
CA SER A 41 -13.80 8.92 -4.93
C SER A 41 -12.32 9.25 -5.20
N VAL A 42 -11.43 8.49 -4.58
CA VAL A 42 -9.99 8.72 -4.63
C VAL A 42 -9.28 7.44 -5.01
N THR A 43 -8.44 7.50 -6.03
CA THR A 43 -7.61 6.37 -6.47
C THR A 43 -6.25 6.44 -5.79
N LEU A 44 -5.88 5.36 -5.10
CA LEU A 44 -4.70 5.27 -4.27
C LEU A 44 -3.83 4.09 -4.69
N LYS A 45 -2.50 4.25 -4.61
CA LYS A 45 -1.55 3.15 -4.55
C LYS A 45 -1.26 2.86 -3.08
N ALA A 46 -1.92 1.86 -2.55
CA ALA A 46 -1.74 1.40 -1.18
C ALA A 46 -0.83 0.16 -1.14
N TRP A 47 -0.26 -0.11 0.02
CA TRP A 47 0.67 -1.21 0.21
C TRP A 47 0.24 -2.10 1.36
N GLY A 48 0.41 -3.41 1.18
CA GLY A 48 0.16 -4.39 2.22
C GLY A 48 1.28 -5.40 2.31
N ASN A 49 1.50 -5.93 3.51
CA ASN A 49 2.44 -7.00 3.80
C ASN A 49 1.67 -8.23 4.28
N GLY A 50 2.10 -9.43 3.88
CA GLY A 50 1.49 -10.67 4.33
C GLY A 50 2.36 -11.89 4.03
N ARG A 51 1.95 -13.07 4.51
CA ARG A 51 2.69 -14.33 4.32
C ARG A 51 2.73 -14.75 2.85
N ASN A 52 1.70 -14.36 2.10
CA ASN A 52 1.56 -14.64 0.68
C ASN A 52 0.95 -13.43 -0.05
N ARG A 53 0.74 -13.55 -1.36
CA ARG A 53 0.19 -12.45 -2.17
C ARG A 53 -1.26 -12.10 -1.78
N ALA A 54 -2.10 -13.09 -1.49
CA ALA A 54 -3.49 -12.85 -1.13
C ALA A 54 -3.58 -12.08 0.19
N ASP A 55 -2.81 -12.50 1.20
CA ASP A 55 -2.70 -11.81 2.49
C ASP A 55 -2.23 -10.35 2.29
N ALA A 56 -1.18 -10.15 1.49
CA ALA A 56 -0.63 -8.81 1.21
C ALA A 56 -1.64 -7.91 0.46
N VAL A 57 -2.38 -8.46 -0.51
CA VAL A 57 -3.42 -7.73 -1.25
C VAL A 57 -4.57 -7.35 -0.33
N GLU A 58 -5.02 -8.26 0.53
CA GLU A 58 -6.10 -7.97 1.47
C GLU A 58 -5.67 -6.90 2.47
N GLN A 59 -4.45 -6.98 2.99
CA GLN A 59 -3.89 -5.96 3.88
C GLN A 59 -3.77 -4.60 3.16
N ALA A 60 -3.38 -4.58 1.89
CA ALA A 60 -3.29 -3.34 1.11
C ALA A 60 -4.67 -2.66 0.97
N LYS A 61 -5.75 -3.43 0.79
CA LYS A 61 -7.12 -2.88 0.74
C LYS A 61 -7.53 -2.28 2.10
N LYS A 62 -7.25 -3.00 3.20
CA LYS A 62 -7.52 -2.49 4.55
C LYS A 62 -6.78 -1.18 4.79
N ASN A 63 -5.48 -1.15 4.47
CA ASN A 63 -4.62 0.02 4.61
C ASN A 63 -5.13 1.20 3.75
N ALA A 64 -5.58 0.97 2.52
CA ALA A 64 -6.12 2.05 1.68
C ALA A 64 -7.31 2.77 2.34
N VAL A 65 -8.24 2.00 2.92
CA VAL A 65 -9.40 2.57 3.60
C VAL A 65 -8.99 3.21 4.92
N ARG A 66 -8.15 2.53 5.71
CA ARG A 66 -7.61 3.07 6.98
C ARG A 66 -6.93 4.42 6.78
N ASP A 67 -6.09 4.54 5.76
CA ASP A 67 -5.33 5.75 5.50
C ASP A 67 -6.26 6.90 5.09
N VAL A 68 -7.33 6.64 4.32
CA VAL A 68 -8.34 7.67 4.03
C VAL A 68 -9.06 8.13 5.30
N ILE A 69 -9.27 7.24 6.27
CA ILE A 69 -9.97 7.56 7.51
C ILE A 69 -9.09 8.37 8.45
N PHE A 70 -7.84 7.94 8.66
CA PHE A 70 -7.01 8.42 9.78
C PHE A 70 -5.75 9.19 9.38
N ILE A 71 -5.35 9.17 8.10
CA ILE A 71 -4.05 9.72 7.66
C ILE A 71 -4.25 10.80 6.60
N ASN A 72 -3.44 11.85 6.68
CA ASN A 72 -3.32 12.81 5.59
C ASN A 72 -2.45 12.20 4.48
N ILE A 73 -3.04 11.93 3.33
CA ILE A 73 -2.35 11.36 2.17
C ILE A 73 -1.70 12.52 1.40
N LEU A 74 -0.39 12.65 1.54
CA LEU A 74 0.41 13.73 0.95
C LEU A 74 1.31 13.26 -0.19
N GLU A 75 1.58 11.96 -0.28
CA GLU A 75 2.44 11.38 -1.30
C GLU A 75 1.64 11.14 -2.60
N GLY A 76 2.33 11.08 -3.73
CA GLY A 76 1.73 10.87 -5.06
C GLY A 76 1.59 12.18 -5.84
N LYS A 77 0.50 12.33 -6.59
CA LYS A 77 0.28 13.54 -7.43
C LYS A 77 0.00 14.77 -6.57
N GLN A 78 0.58 15.91 -6.93
CA GLN A 78 0.49 17.17 -6.16
C GLN A 78 -0.95 17.69 -6.01
N ASP A 79 -1.80 17.48 -7.01
CA ASP A 79 -3.21 17.86 -7.03
C ASP A 79 -4.14 16.88 -6.28
N CYS A 80 -3.57 15.82 -5.71
CA CYS A 80 -4.31 14.71 -5.13
C CYS A 80 -4.24 14.68 -3.59
N ALA A 81 -3.46 15.56 -2.94
CA ALA A 81 -3.34 15.53 -1.48
C ALA A 81 -4.70 15.58 -0.78
N LYS A 82 -4.97 14.59 0.11
CA LYS A 82 -6.25 14.47 0.84
C LYS A 82 -6.06 14.43 2.34
N LYS A 83 -6.89 15.22 3.02
CA LYS A 83 -7.03 15.17 4.47
C LYS A 83 -7.76 13.90 4.91
N ALA A 84 -7.37 13.39 6.08
CA ALA A 84 -8.07 12.32 6.79
C ALA A 84 -9.56 12.68 6.98
N LEU A 85 -10.43 11.66 7.04
CA LEU A 85 -11.85 11.87 7.37
C LEU A 85 -12.04 12.21 8.85
N ILE A 86 -11.23 11.60 9.72
CA ILE A 86 -11.27 11.83 11.16
C ILE A 86 -9.99 12.55 11.58
N LEU A 87 -10.16 13.73 12.19
CA LEU A 87 -9.06 14.54 12.74
C LEU A 87 -8.93 14.39 14.26
N GLU A 88 -9.87 13.68 14.89
CA GLU A 88 -9.83 13.39 16.32
C GLU A 88 -8.60 12.53 16.64
N VAL A 89 -7.80 12.99 17.60
CA VAL A 89 -6.62 12.27 18.07
C VAL A 89 -7.06 10.95 18.70
N ASN A 90 -6.35 9.87 18.40
CA ASN A 90 -6.63 8.52 18.89
C ASN A 90 -8.04 7.99 18.53
N ALA A 91 -8.66 8.50 17.46
CA ALA A 91 -9.95 8.00 17.02
C ALA A 91 -9.95 6.49 16.73
N GLU A 92 -8.83 5.95 16.23
CA GLU A 92 -8.69 4.51 15.98
C GLU A 92 -8.78 3.69 17.27
N GLU A 93 -8.15 4.16 18.36
CA GLU A 93 -8.21 3.52 19.68
C GLU A 93 -9.59 3.70 20.33
N LYS A 94 -10.13 4.93 20.26
CA LYS A 94 -11.44 5.26 20.85
C LYS A 94 -12.57 4.41 20.27
N TYR A 95 -12.51 4.12 18.97
CA TYR A 95 -13.51 3.33 18.26
C TYR A 95 -12.96 1.95 17.86
N GLU A 96 -12.02 1.41 18.64
CA GLU A 96 -11.32 0.15 18.34
C GLU A 96 -12.30 -1.00 18.04
N ASP A 97 -13.31 -1.21 18.88
CA ASP A 97 -14.31 -2.27 18.69
C ASP A 97 -15.08 -2.15 17.36
N TYR A 98 -15.34 -0.92 16.92
CA TYR A 98 -15.98 -0.66 15.65
C TYR A 98 -15.02 -0.97 14.50
N PHE A 99 -13.80 -0.45 14.55
CA PHE A 99 -12.84 -0.62 13.46
C PHE A 99 -12.31 -2.05 13.35
N ASN A 100 -12.19 -2.78 14.45
CA ASN A 100 -11.86 -4.20 14.44
C ASN A 100 -12.88 -5.03 13.67
N LYS A 101 -14.18 -4.75 13.84
CA LYS A 101 -15.26 -5.40 13.07
C LYS A 101 -15.27 -4.91 11.63
N PHE A 102 -15.13 -3.60 11.42
CA PHE A 102 -15.16 -2.97 10.10
C PHE A 102 -14.04 -3.49 9.19
N PHE A 103 -12.83 -3.70 9.72
CA PHE A 103 -11.65 -4.22 9.02
C PHE A 103 -11.42 -5.73 9.16
N ALA A 104 -12.36 -6.46 9.75
CA ALA A 104 -12.31 -7.91 9.81
C ALA A 104 -12.22 -8.53 8.41
N ASP A 105 -11.79 -9.79 8.32
CA ASP A 105 -11.78 -10.49 7.02
C ASP A 105 -13.22 -10.66 6.51
N GLY A 106 -13.51 -10.03 5.36
CA GLY A 106 -14.89 -9.95 4.85
C GLY A 106 -15.72 -8.81 5.45
N GLY A 107 -15.11 -7.93 6.24
CA GLY A 107 -15.77 -6.79 6.86
C GLY A 107 -16.25 -5.70 5.88
N GLU A 108 -17.00 -4.75 6.42
CA GLU A 108 -17.72 -3.71 5.67
C GLU A 108 -16.80 -2.78 4.87
N PHE A 109 -15.52 -2.66 5.21
CA PHE A 109 -14.57 -1.83 4.45
C PHE A 109 -14.56 -2.14 2.94
N LYS A 110 -14.87 -3.39 2.57
CA LYS A 110 -14.95 -3.84 1.17
C LYS A 110 -16.02 -3.12 0.35
N ASN A 111 -17.07 -2.62 1.00
CA ASN A 111 -18.15 -1.89 0.33
C ASN A 111 -17.71 -0.49 -0.14
N PHE A 112 -16.59 0.00 0.38
CA PHE A 112 -16.07 1.34 0.11
C PHE A 112 -14.85 1.34 -0.81
N ILE A 113 -14.58 0.22 -1.48
CA ILE A 113 -13.46 0.08 -2.41
C ILE A 113 -13.89 -0.52 -3.74
N THR A 114 -13.15 -0.17 -4.79
CA THR A 114 -13.27 -0.79 -6.09
C THR A 114 -11.90 -0.95 -6.74
N LEU A 115 -11.74 -2.04 -7.48
CA LEU A 115 -10.51 -2.38 -8.21
C LEU A 115 -10.63 -2.04 -9.71
N LYS A 116 -11.59 -1.19 -10.10
CA LYS A 116 -11.84 -0.84 -11.51
C LYS A 116 -10.62 -0.19 -12.19
N ASP A 117 -9.81 0.56 -11.45
CA ASP A 117 -8.61 1.22 -11.98
C ASP A 117 -7.39 0.30 -12.05
N GLU A 118 -7.51 -0.93 -11.55
CA GLU A 118 -6.46 -1.92 -11.59
C GLU A 118 -6.35 -2.50 -13.01
N ARG A 119 -5.43 -1.98 -13.81
CA ARG A 119 -5.14 -2.51 -15.15
C ARG A 119 -4.63 -3.94 -15.06
N ILE A 120 -5.20 -4.84 -15.87
CA ILE A 120 -4.87 -6.27 -15.89
C ILE A 120 -3.38 -6.52 -16.20
N GLY A 121 -2.77 -5.72 -17.08
CA GLY A 121 -1.33 -5.81 -17.38
C GLY A 121 -0.43 -5.40 -16.21
N GLU A 122 -0.87 -4.45 -15.38
CA GLU A 122 -0.13 -4.01 -14.19
C GLU A 122 -0.21 -4.99 -13.03
N LYS A 123 -1.14 -5.96 -13.04
CA LYS A 123 -1.15 -7.06 -12.03
C LYS A 123 0.11 -7.93 -12.08
N ILE A 124 0.76 -8.01 -13.25
CA ILE A 124 1.90 -8.89 -13.52
C ILE A 124 3.24 -8.20 -13.20
N SER A 125 3.36 -6.88 -13.41
CA SER A 125 4.61 -6.13 -13.21
C SER A 125 4.71 -5.38 -11.87
N ARG A 126 3.83 -5.66 -10.90
CA ARG A 126 3.77 -4.87 -9.67
C ARG A 126 5.06 -4.88 -8.90
N ASP A 127 5.35 -3.74 -8.30
CA ASP A 127 6.36 -3.60 -7.26
C ASP A 127 6.13 -4.65 -6.18
N ARG A 128 6.95 -5.69 -6.21
CA ARG A 128 6.96 -6.78 -5.25
C ARG A 128 8.32 -6.78 -4.58
N LYS A 129 8.33 -6.65 -3.26
CA LYS A 129 9.50 -7.03 -2.46
C LYS A 129 9.15 -8.30 -1.70
N LYS A 130 9.97 -9.33 -1.89
CA LYS A 130 9.88 -10.58 -1.15
C LYS A 130 10.98 -10.57 -0.09
N ALA A 131 10.58 -10.62 1.17
CA ALA A 131 11.46 -10.98 2.28
C ALA A 131 11.42 -12.50 2.48
N ARG A 132 12.27 -13.03 3.37
CA ARG A 132 12.35 -14.47 3.64
C ARG A 132 11.00 -15.07 4.07
N GLU A 133 10.19 -14.29 4.82
CA GLU A 133 8.95 -14.75 5.46
C GLU A 133 7.71 -13.91 5.11
N SER A 134 7.86 -12.82 4.36
CA SER A 134 6.74 -11.95 4.00
C SER A 134 6.86 -11.40 2.58
N VAL A 135 5.71 -11.03 2.02
CA VAL A 135 5.57 -10.42 0.71
C VAL A 135 4.92 -9.06 0.90
N THR A 136 5.54 -8.01 0.38
CA THR A 136 4.93 -6.69 0.27
C THR A 136 4.43 -6.47 -1.16
N HIS A 137 3.21 -5.98 -1.29
CA HIS A 137 2.56 -5.76 -2.59
C HIS A 137 1.85 -4.40 -2.63
N GLY A 138 2.11 -3.65 -3.69
CA GLY A 138 1.35 -2.45 -4.02
C GLY A 138 0.04 -2.81 -4.72
N LEU A 139 -1.02 -2.06 -4.44
CA LEU A 139 -2.35 -2.23 -5.03
C LEU A 139 -2.88 -0.85 -5.41
N ILE A 140 -3.31 -0.70 -6.67
CA ILE A 140 -4.12 0.44 -7.08
C ILE A 140 -5.57 0.12 -6.72
N VAL A 141 -6.17 0.96 -5.88
CA VAL A 141 -7.53 0.81 -5.38
C VAL A 141 -8.21 2.16 -5.34
N ARG A 142 -9.46 2.22 -5.78
CA ARG A 142 -10.30 3.40 -5.64
C ARG A 142 -11.13 3.27 -4.38
N VAL A 143 -11.07 4.28 -3.52
CA VAL A 143 -11.83 4.38 -2.28
C VAL A 143 -12.99 5.35 -2.48
N LEU A 144 -14.19 4.89 -2.16
CA LEU A 144 -15.44 5.65 -2.18
C LEU A 144 -15.50 6.58 -0.96
N ARG A 145 -14.67 7.62 -0.96
CA ARG A 145 -14.41 8.49 0.21
C ARG A 145 -15.66 9.24 0.67
N SER A 146 -16.50 9.69 -0.27
CA SER A 146 -17.74 10.41 0.05
C SER A 146 -18.73 9.51 0.80
N GLU A 147 -18.91 8.29 0.32
CA GLU A 147 -19.78 7.26 0.87
C GLU A 147 -19.26 6.76 2.22
N LEU A 148 -17.95 6.55 2.33
CA LEU A 148 -17.29 6.18 3.57
C LEU A 148 -17.47 7.27 4.64
N LYS A 149 -17.35 8.54 4.26
CA LYS A 149 -17.63 9.67 5.17
C LYS A 149 -19.09 9.63 5.65
N SER A 150 -20.04 9.43 4.74
CA SER A 150 -21.46 9.35 5.08
C SER A 150 -21.76 8.19 6.04
N LYS A 151 -21.14 7.02 5.83
CA LYS A 151 -21.26 5.87 6.74
C LYS A 151 -20.75 6.21 8.14
N LEU A 152 -19.54 6.75 8.25
CA LEU A 152 -18.95 7.11 9.54
C LEU A 152 -19.73 8.20 10.29
N ILE A 153 -20.42 9.11 9.57
CA ILE A 153 -21.36 10.06 10.18
C ILE A 153 -22.61 9.33 10.69
N ALA A 154 -23.21 8.46 9.87
CA ALA A 154 -24.40 7.71 10.22
C ALA A 154 -24.18 6.79 11.44
N ASP A 155 -22.98 6.22 11.58
CA ASP A 155 -22.59 5.39 12.71
C ASP A 155 -22.18 6.21 13.96
N GLY A 156 -22.21 7.54 13.89
CA GLY A 156 -21.85 8.42 15.01
C GLY A 156 -20.35 8.53 15.31
N ILE A 157 -19.48 8.08 14.39
CA ILE A 157 -18.03 8.16 14.51
C ILE A 157 -17.52 9.58 14.23
N ILE A 158 -18.05 10.20 13.17
CA ILE A 158 -17.77 11.60 12.82
C ILE A 158 -18.92 12.46 13.31
N LYS A 159 -18.62 13.43 14.17
CA LYS A 159 -19.57 14.46 14.60
C LYS A 159 -19.60 15.60 13.57
N GLN A 160 -20.80 16.05 13.20
CA GLN A 160 -21.01 17.25 12.40
C GLN A 160 -21.00 18.50 13.27
#